data_AF-A0A3D0D5B2-F1
#
_entry.id   AF-A0A3D0D5B2-F1
#
_cell.length_a   1.000
_cell.length_b   1.000
_cell.length_c   1.000
_cell.angle_alpha   90.00
_cell.angle_beta   90.00
_cell.angle_gamma   90.00
#
_symmetry.space_group_name_H-M   'P 1'
#
loop_
_entity.id
_entity.type
_entity.pdbx_description
1 polymer ?
#
loop_
_entity_poly.entity_id
_entity_poly.type
_entity_poly.pdbx_seq_one_letter_code
_entity_poly.pdbx_strand_id
1 'polypeptide(L)'
;MEPGASRPDTGSRFDAPRRTQPARQSHRHLLDHFWVLTDLVIILAVGVYLAIEPGLYTHGFLRLIPRGKRDRGAQVLHAVKHSLWWWLLGQMTAMAVIGVLKTLGLWLLGVPLPLTLGLLAALLTFIPNFGPITAGTVATLVALTESSMKALYTILLAIGVQFIESHLVTPLVQREAVALPPAFTISGQVLMGALLGFRGLVFAVPLLAASLVVVKMLYIEDVLGEPAEVEGEQEAGDHSQKNASEAWAPP
;
A
#
# COMPACT_ATOMS: atom_id res chain seq x y z
N MET A 1 -19.29 15.99 -86.15
CA MET A 1 -20.10 16.01 -84.93
C MET A 1 -19.18 16.38 -83.78
N GLU A 2 -19.42 17.57 -83.22
CA GLU A 2 -18.79 18.13 -82.00
C GLU A 2 -19.14 17.29 -80.74
N PRO A 3 -18.67 17.64 -79.52
CA PRO A 3 -17.36 17.37 -78.92
C PRO A 3 -17.55 16.62 -77.57
N GLY A 4 -16.47 16.26 -76.86
CA GLY A 4 -16.59 15.58 -75.56
C GLY A 4 -15.46 15.91 -74.62
N ALA A 5 -15.58 17.05 -73.94
CA ALA A 5 -14.69 17.50 -72.90
C ALA A 5 -14.73 16.59 -71.66
N SER A 6 -13.57 16.33 -71.06
CA SER A 6 -13.38 16.08 -69.61
C SER A 6 -11.88 16.18 -69.27
N ARG A 7 -11.46 17.33 -68.71
CA ARG A 7 -10.24 17.46 -67.87
C ARG A 7 -10.59 16.99 -66.43
N PRO A 8 -9.71 17.14 -65.43
CA PRO A 8 -8.47 16.41 -65.11
C PRO A 8 -8.53 15.79 -63.68
N ASP A 9 -7.68 14.83 -63.32
CA ASP A 9 -7.42 14.49 -61.89
C ASP A 9 -6.03 13.84 -61.76
N THR A 10 -4.99 14.61 -61.42
CA THR A 10 -4.36 14.67 -60.08
C THR A 10 -4.02 13.32 -59.43
N GLY A 11 -2.75 13.20 -59.04
CA GLY A 11 -2.36 12.37 -57.89
C GLY A 11 -1.98 10.91 -58.18
N SER A 12 -0.76 10.68 -58.65
CA SER A 12 -0.05 9.43 -58.35
C SER A 12 1.42 9.70 -58.03
N ARG A 13 1.61 10.59 -57.04
CA ARG A 13 2.84 10.66 -56.25
C ARG A 13 2.89 9.41 -55.36
N PHE A 14 3.14 8.25 -55.96
CA PHE A 14 3.31 7.00 -55.22
C PHE A 14 4.72 6.93 -54.65
N ASP A 15 4.82 7.52 -53.46
CA ASP A 15 5.45 6.99 -52.25
C ASP A 15 6.58 5.96 -52.43
N ALA A 16 7.80 6.42 -52.11
CA ALA A 16 8.91 5.55 -51.78
C ALA A 16 8.52 4.57 -50.65
N PRO A 17 8.97 3.30 -50.70
CA PRO A 17 8.71 2.36 -49.63
C PRO A 17 9.33 2.87 -48.33
N ARG A 18 8.47 3.18 -47.34
CA ARG A 18 8.91 3.49 -45.98
C ARG A 18 9.67 2.28 -45.47
N ARG A 19 10.96 2.47 -45.21
CA ARG A 19 11.79 1.51 -44.49
C ARG A 19 11.10 1.17 -43.18
N THR A 20 10.61 -0.06 -43.06
CA THR A 20 10.16 -0.65 -41.80
C THR A 20 11.40 -0.82 -40.91
N GLN A 21 11.68 0.19 -40.09
CA GLN A 21 12.68 0.08 -39.04
C GLN A 21 12.17 -0.86 -37.94
N PRO A 22 13.06 -1.69 -37.37
CA PRO A 22 12.72 -3.02 -36.89
C PRO A 22 12.08 -3.00 -35.49
N ALA A 23 11.12 -3.90 -35.31
CA ALA A 23 10.57 -4.32 -34.04
C ALA A 23 11.66 -4.91 -33.12
N ARG A 24 12.32 -4.06 -32.32
CA ARG A 24 13.36 -4.48 -31.37
C ARG A 24 13.11 -3.96 -29.95
N GLN A 25 11.85 -3.96 -29.51
CA GLN A 25 11.46 -3.58 -28.13
C GLN A 25 11.10 -4.78 -27.23
N SER A 26 11.04 -6.01 -27.75
CA SER A 26 10.46 -7.16 -27.02
C SER A 26 11.36 -7.84 -25.96
N HIS A 27 12.65 -7.52 -25.87
CA HIS A 27 13.57 -8.21 -24.95
C HIS A 27 13.87 -7.43 -23.65
N ARG A 28 13.31 -6.22 -23.47
CA ARG A 28 13.55 -5.42 -22.24
C ARG A 28 12.82 -5.97 -21.01
N HIS A 29 11.63 -6.55 -21.19
CA HIS A 29 10.81 -7.03 -20.07
C HIS A 29 11.38 -8.25 -19.32
N LEU A 30 12.18 -9.09 -19.98
CA LEU A 30 12.78 -10.27 -19.32
C LEU A 30 13.92 -9.89 -18.35
N LEU A 31 14.64 -8.81 -18.64
CA LEU A 31 15.69 -8.32 -17.73
C LEU A 31 15.07 -7.66 -16.50
N ASP A 32 13.93 -6.99 -16.63
CA ASP A 32 13.26 -6.28 -15.54
C ASP A 32 12.87 -7.20 -14.37
N HIS A 33 12.43 -8.43 -14.64
CA HIS A 33 12.07 -9.40 -13.59
C HIS A 33 13.26 -9.85 -12.75
N PHE A 34 14.43 -10.02 -13.38
CA PHE A 34 15.67 -10.38 -12.68
C PHE A 34 16.13 -9.25 -11.74
N TRP A 35 15.98 -7.99 -12.16
CA TRP A 35 16.29 -6.84 -11.33
C TRP A 35 15.40 -6.75 -10.10
N VAL A 36 14.09 -7.01 -10.22
CA VAL A 36 13.17 -6.96 -9.08
C VAL A 36 13.53 -7.98 -8.00
N LEU A 37 13.89 -9.21 -8.38
CA LEU A 37 14.31 -10.24 -7.41
C LEU A 37 15.59 -9.83 -6.70
N THR A 38 16.57 -9.31 -7.45
CA THR A 38 17.85 -8.86 -6.90
C THR A 38 17.66 -7.71 -5.92
N ASP A 39 16.83 -6.72 -6.27
CA ASP A 39 16.50 -5.60 -5.39
C ASP A 39 15.78 -6.05 -4.12
N LEU A 40 14.85 -7.01 -4.21
CA LEU A 40 14.19 -7.60 -3.05
C LEU A 40 15.19 -8.27 -2.10
N VAL A 41 16.14 -9.04 -2.65
CA VAL A 41 17.18 -9.70 -1.86
C VAL A 41 18.09 -8.68 -1.18
N ILE A 42 18.52 -7.64 -1.90
CA ILE A 42 19.37 -6.57 -1.33
C ILE A 42 18.61 -5.82 -0.24
N ILE A 43 17.36 -5.42 -0.47
CA ILE A 43 16.56 -4.69 0.52
C ILE A 43 16.33 -5.56 1.76
N LEU A 44 16.03 -6.85 1.58
CA LEU A 44 15.88 -7.77 2.70
C LEU A 44 17.19 -7.93 3.46
N ALA A 45 18.31 -8.15 2.76
CA ALA A 45 19.63 -8.31 3.37
C ALA A 45 20.03 -7.06 4.16
N VAL A 46 19.89 -5.87 3.57
CA VAL A 46 20.16 -4.59 4.22
C VAL A 46 19.22 -4.39 5.40
N GLY A 47 17.92 -4.67 5.25
CA GLY A 47 16.94 -4.57 6.33
C GLY A 47 17.28 -5.48 7.51
N VAL A 48 17.67 -6.72 7.25
CA VAL A 48 18.12 -7.68 8.28
C VAL A 48 19.40 -7.20 8.94
N TYR A 49 20.38 -6.72 8.18
CA TYR A 49 21.64 -6.21 8.73
C TYR A 49 21.43 -4.99 9.62
N LEU A 50 20.55 -4.06 9.19
CA LEU A 50 20.09 -2.93 9.99
C LEU A 50 19.33 -3.36 11.25
N ALA A 51 18.58 -4.47 11.19
CA ALA A 51 17.81 -5.00 12.31
C ALA A 51 18.67 -5.77 13.34
N ILE A 52 19.78 -6.37 12.93
CA ILE A 52 20.70 -7.10 13.83
C ILE A 52 21.48 -6.12 14.74
N GLU A 53 22.01 -5.03 14.18
CA GLU A 53 22.75 -4.01 14.94
C GLU A 53 22.13 -2.61 14.83
N PRO A 54 20.89 -2.41 15.31
CA PRO A 54 20.20 -1.12 15.17
C PRO A 54 20.95 0.00 15.91
N GLY A 55 21.67 -0.35 16.97
CA GLY A 55 22.51 0.55 17.76
C GLY A 55 23.63 1.20 16.96
N LEU A 56 24.34 0.46 16.11
CA LEU A 56 25.46 1.01 15.34
C LEU A 56 25.00 2.14 14.41
N TYR A 57 23.87 1.93 13.74
CA TYR A 57 23.30 2.86 12.77
C TYR A 57 22.62 4.06 13.42
N THR A 58 21.88 3.86 14.53
CA THR A 58 21.26 4.96 15.30
C THR A 58 22.33 5.89 15.88
N HIS A 59 23.37 5.36 16.52
CA HIS A 59 24.44 6.18 17.10
C HIS A 59 25.28 6.90 16.02
N GLY A 60 25.49 6.27 14.87
CA GLY A 60 26.11 6.90 13.70
C GLY A 60 25.26 8.06 13.16
N PHE A 61 23.95 7.85 12.98
CA PHE A 61 23.02 8.86 12.50
C PHE A 61 22.93 10.07 13.46
N LEU A 62 22.86 9.82 14.77
CA LEU A 62 22.83 10.88 15.78
C LEU A 62 24.10 11.76 15.80
N ARG A 63 25.22 11.30 15.24
CA ARG A 63 26.43 12.13 15.11
C ARG A 63 26.27 13.25 14.08
N LEU A 64 25.42 13.07 13.07
CA LEU A 64 25.08 14.10 12.08
C LEU A 64 24.23 15.23 12.69
N ILE A 65 23.57 14.96 13.83
CA ILE A 65 22.75 15.94 14.54
C ILE A 65 23.65 16.80 15.45
N PRO A 66 23.48 18.14 15.45
CA PRO A 66 24.18 19.04 16.37
C PRO A 66 24.03 18.60 17.82
N ARG A 67 25.10 18.71 18.62
CA ARG A 67 25.18 18.17 20.00
C ARG A 67 23.98 18.56 20.87
N GLY A 68 23.48 19.80 20.77
CA GLY A 68 22.34 20.28 21.56
C GLY A 68 20.96 19.71 21.17
N LYS A 69 20.84 19.03 20.02
CA LYS A 69 19.58 18.42 19.55
C LYS A 69 19.62 16.90 19.48
N ARG A 70 20.70 16.27 19.96
CA ARG A 70 20.89 14.81 19.85
C ARG A 70 19.87 14.01 20.64
N ASP A 71 19.52 14.48 21.85
CA ASP A 71 18.53 13.82 22.69
C ASP A 71 17.15 13.85 22.01
N ARG A 72 16.79 15.00 21.41
CA ARG A 72 15.55 15.12 20.62
C ARG A 72 15.56 14.23 19.39
N GLY A 73 16.67 14.21 18.64
CA GLY A 73 16.83 13.31 17.49
C GLY A 73 16.71 11.83 17.86
N ALA A 74 17.22 11.45 19.04
CA ALA A 74 17.09 10.08 19.56
C ALA A 74 15.63 9.74 19.90
N GLN A 75 14.88 10.69 20.49
CA GLN A 75 13.45 10.53 20.75
C GLN A 75 12.66 10.30 19.46
N VAL A 76 12.89 11.13 18.42
CA VAL A 76 12.21 10.97 17.12
C VAL A 76 12.52 9.62 16.49
N LEU A 77 13.80 9.22 16.51
CA LEU A 77 14.21 7.94 15.93
C LEU A 77 13.62 6.74 16.70
N HIS A 78 13.51 6.86 18.02
CA HIS A 78 12.82 5.86 18.84
C HIS A 78 11.33 5.79 18.51
N ALA A 79 10.66 6.93 18.34
CA ALA A 79 9.25 6.99 17.97
C ALA A 79 9.00 6.40 16.57
N VAL A 80 9.86 6.70 15.59
CA VAL A 80 9.79 6.10 14.25
C VAL A 80 9.95 4.58 14.34
N LYS A 81 10.96 4.10 15.07
CA LYS A 81 11.20 2.67 15.29
C LYS A 81 9.98 1.99 15.92
N HIS A 82 9.41 2.61 16.96
CA HIS A 82 8.25 2.09 17.67
C HIS A 82 7.03 1.98 16.76
N SER A 83 6.72 3.05 16.01
CA SER A 83 5.62 3.09 15.05
C SER A 83 5.77 2.03 13.96
N LEU A 84 6.96 1.90 13.36
CA LEU A 84 7.24 0.89 12.34
C LEU A 84 7.14 -0.54 12.88
N TRP A 85 7.61 -0.78 14.10
CA TRP A 85 7.58 -2.09 14.73
C TRP A 85 6.14 -2.57 14.97
N TRP A 86 5.30 -1.73 15.57
CA TRP A 86 3.89 -2.04 15.80
C TRP A 86 3.09 -2.15 14.52
N TRP A 87 3.35 -1.26 13.56
CA TRP A 87 2.75 -1.36 12.24
C TRP A 87 3.09 -2.70 11.56
N LEU A 88 4.36 -3.13 11.59
CA LEU A 88 4.79 -4.38 10.98
C LEU A 88 4.15 -5.60 11.68
N LEU A 89 4.12 -5.62 13.01
CA LEU A 89 3.47 -6.69 13.78
C LEU A 89 1.97 -6.80 13.46
N GLY A 90 1.29 -5.66 13.41
CA GLY A 90 -0.12 -5.64 13.04
C GLY A 90 -0.34 -6.08 11.60
N GLN A 91 0.51 -5.65 10.66
CA GLN A 91 0.46 -6.09 9.27
C GLN A 91 0.67 -7.60 9.15
N MET A 92 1.64 -8.19 9.86
CA MET A 92 1.86 -9.64 9.86
C MET A 92 0.65 -10.40 10.42
N THR A 93 0.04 -9.87 11.48
CA THR A 93 -1.20 -10.41 12.06
C THR A 93 -2.35 -10.35 11.05
N ALA A 94 -2.51 -9.23 10.35
CA ALA A 94 -3.50 -9.07 9.29
C ALA A 94 -3.30 -10.09 8.17
N MET A 95 -2.07 -10.24 7.69
CA MET A 95 -1.73 -11.22 6.64
C MET A 95 -2.10 -12.65 7.08
N ALA A 96 -1.80 -13.03 8.32
CA ALA A 96 -2.14 -14.34 8.85
C ALA A 96 -3.66 -14.56 8.92
N VAL A 97 -4.39 -13.61 9.50
CA VAL A 97 -5.86 -13.68 9.64
C VAL A 97 -6.53 -13.74 8.26
N ILE A 98 -6.18 -12.83 7.37
CA ILE A 98 -6.78 -12.75 6.01
C ILE A 98 -6.41 -13.98 5.17
N GLY A 99 -5.18 -14.46 5.29
CA GLY A 99 -4.73 -15.69 4.64
C GLY A 99 -5.55 -16.91 5.07
N VAL A 100 -5.74 -17.08 6.37
CA VAL A 100 -6.56 -18.17 6.94
C VAL A 100 -8.02 -18.03 6.50
N LEU A 101 -8.62 -16.83 6.63
CA LEU A 101 -10.00 -16.58 6.22
C LEU A 101 -10.24 -16.90 4.74
N LYS A 102 -9.35 -16.44 3.85
CA LYS A 102 -9.47 -16.72 2.41
C LYS A 102 -9.24 -18.20 2.11
N THR A 103 -8.27 -18.84 2.75
CA THR A 103 -8.04 -20.28 2.58
C THR A 103 -9.28 -21.09 2.96
N LEU A 104 -9.84 -20.83 4.15
CA LEU A 104 -11.02 -21.54 4.65
C LEU A 104 -12.25 -21.25 3.79
N GLY A 105 -12.45 -19.99 3.38
CA GLY A 105 -13.56 -19.61 2.51
C GLY A 105 -13.48 -20.29 1.14
N LEU A 106 -12.31 -20.28 0.50
CA LEU A 106 -12.12 -20.93 -0.80
C LEU A 106 -12.25 -22.46 -0.71
N TRP A 107 -11.75 -23.04 0.39
CA TRP A 107 -11.89 -24.47 0.65
C TRP A 107 -13.36 -24.87 0.82
N LEU A 108 -14.15 -24.09 1.57
CA LEU A 108 -15.59 -24.32 1.75
C LEU A 108 -16.37 -24.19 0.43
N LEU A 109 -15.95 -23.28 -0.45
CA LEU A 109 -16.54 -23.11 -1.78
C LEU A 109 -16.11 -24.18 -2.80
N GLY A 110 -15.18 -25.07 -2.42
CA GLY A 110 -14.64 -26.09 -3.32
C GLY A 110 -13.87 -25.50 -4.51
N VAL A 111 -13.23 -24.35 -4.33
CA VAL A 111 -12.32 -23.76 -5.31
C VAL A 111 -10.96 -24.48 -5.23
N PRO A 112 -10.34 -24.85 -6.35
CA PRO A 112 -9.05 -25.54 -6.33
C PRO A 112 -7.94 -24.64 -5.78
N LEU A 113 -6.90 -25.28 -5.23
CA LEU A 113 -5.73 -24.62 -4.63
C LEU A 113 -6.08 -23.58 -3.53
N PRO A 114 -6.98 -23.87 -2.58
CA PRO A 114 -7.43 -22.89 -1.59
C PRO A 114 -6.27 -22.38 -0.73
N LEU A 115 -5.33 -23.26 -0.36
CA LEU A 115 -4.14 -22.90 0.40
C LEU A 115 -3.19 -21.99 -0.39
N THR A 116 -2.97 -22.28 -1.66
CA THR A 116 -2.09 -21.48 -2.52
C THR A 116 -2.67 -20.09 -2.75
N LEU A 117 -3.98 -20.00 -3.05
CA LEU A 117 -4.67 -18.73 -3.25
C LEU A 117 -4.78 -17.93 -1.95
N GLY A 118 -5.04 -18.59 -0.82
CA GLY A 118 -5.06 -17.95 0.49
C GLY A 118 -3.68 -17.43 0.92
N LEU A 119 -2.61 -18.19 0.67
CA LEU A 119 -1.23 -17.73 0.91
C LEU A 119 -0.86 -16.56 -0.02
N LEU A 120 -1.20 -16.63 -1.30
CA LEU A 120 -1.02 -15.53 -2.23
C LEU A 120 -1.75 -14.27 -1.73
N ALA A 121 -2.98 -14.44 -1.24
CA ALA A 121 -3.75 -13.35 -0.69
C ALA A 121 -3.13 -12.78 0.58
N ALA A 122 -2.63 -13.63 1.48
CA ALA A 122 -1.90 -13.19 2.68
C ALA A 122 -0.70 -12.32 2.29
N LEU A 123 0.12 -12.78 1.34
CA LEU A 123 1.30 -12.06 0.86
C LEU A 123 0.92 -10.73 0.20
N LEU A 124 -0.09 -10.75 -0.67
CA LEU A 124 -0.54 -9.54 -1.36
C LEU A 124 -1.16 -8.51 -0.41
N THR A 125 -1.87 -8.94 0.63
CA THR A 125 -2.44 -8.07 1.67
C THR A 125 -1.38 -7.25 2.42
N PHE A 126 -0.09 -7.57 2.30
CA PHE A 126 0.99 -6.68 2.74
C PHE A 126 0.89 -5.27 2.14
N ILE A 127 0.34 -5.15 0.93
CA ILE A 127 0.05 -3.88 0.26
C ILE A 127 -1.43 -3.54 0.48
N PRO A 128 -1.79 -2.60 1.38
CA PRO A 128 -3.18 -2.26 1.64
C PRO A 128 -3.90 -1.83 0.37
N ASN A 129 -5.21 -2.09 0.29
CA ASN A 129 -6.08 -1.78 -0.85
C ASN A 129 -5.77 -2.59 -2.12
N PHE A 130 -4.53 -2.55 -2.63
CA PHE A 130 -4.13 -3.23 -3.86
C PHE A 130 -4.04 -4.74 -3.68
N GLY A 131 -3.54 -5.19 -2.54
CA GLY A 131 -3.35 -6.60 -2.21
C GLY A 131 -4.64 -7.40 -2.27
N PRO A 132 -5.66 -7.03 -1.48
CA PRO A 132 -6.95 -7.70 -1.47
C PRO A 132 -7.64 -7.71 -2.84
N ILE A 133 -7.60 -6.60 -3.59
CA ILE A 133 -8.20 -6.48 -4.93
C ILE A 133 -7.52 -7.45 -5.91
N THR A 134 -6.18 -7.44 -5.94
CA THR A 134 -5.40 -8.29 -6.85
C THR A 134 -5.58 -9.76 -6.50
N ALA A 135 -5.50 -10.12 -5.21
CA ALA A 135 -5.70 -11.48 -4.74
C ALA A 135 -7.11 -12.00 -5.02
N GLY A 136 -8.13 -11.18 -4.76
CA GLY A 136 -9.52 -11.50 -5.05
C GLY A 136 -9.76 -11.71 -6.53
N THR A 137 -9.13 -10.89 -7.38
CA THR A 137 -9.19 -11.03 -8.84
C THR A 137 -8.59 -12.36 -9.29
N VAL A 138 -7.37 -12.69 -8.85
CA VAL A 138 -6.73 -13.97 -9.20
C VAL A 138 -7.56 -15.17 -8.73
N ALA A 139 -8.04 -15.15 -7.48
CA ALA A 139 -8.88 -16.22 -6.96
C ALA A 139 -10.20 -16.37 -7.74
N THR A 140 -10.81 -15.25 -8.13
CA THR A 140 -12.04 -15.25 -8.94
C THR A 140 -11.79 -15.83 -10.33
N LEU A 141 -10.68 -15.46 -10.98
CA LEU A 141 -10.31 -16.02 -12.28
C LEU A 141 -10.08 -17.53 -12.22
N VAL A 142 -9.45 -18.03 -11.16
CA VAL A 142 -9.29 -19.47 -10.92
C VAL A 142 -10.63 -20.14 -10.66
N ALA A 143 -11.52 -19.55 -9.87
CA ALA A 143 -12.85 -20.10 -9.64
C ALA A 143 -13.72 -20.11 -10.92
N LEU A 144 -13.48 -19.18 -11.84
CA LEU A 144 -14.20 -19.10 -13.11
C LEU A 144 -13.88 -20.26 -14.05
N THR A 145 -12.69 -20.88 -13.93
CA THR A 145 -12.34 -22.07 -14.73
C THR A 145 -13.13 -23.30 -14.31
N GLU A 146 -13.66 -23.30 -13.09
CA GLU A 146 -14.48 -24.38 -12.55
C GLU A 146 -15.97 -24.17 -12.86
N SER A 147 -16.51 -22.99 -12.51
CA SER A 147 -17.92 -22.64 -12.75
C SER A 147 -18.16 -21.15 -12.49
N SER A 148 -19.03 -20.54 -13.29
CA SER A 148 -19.48 -19.16 -13.09
C SER A 148 -20.11 -18.92 -11.71
N MET A 149 -20.79 -19.93 -11.14
CA MET A 149 -21.36 -19.82 -9.80
C MET A 149 -20.29 -19.81 -8.70
N LYS A 150 -19.23 -20.63 -8.84
CA LYS A 150 -18.09 -20.58 -7.90
C LYS A 150 -17.36 -19.25 -7.97
N ALA A 151 -17.20 -18.67 -9.17
CA ALA A 151 -16.63 -17.34 -9.33
C ALA A 151 -17.46 -16.27 -8.61
N LEU A 152 -18.79 -16.30 -8.76
CA LEU A 152 -19.68 -15.37 -8.06
C LEU A 152 -19.54 -15.49 -6.54
N TYR A 153 -19.56 -16.72 -5.99
CA TYR A 153 -19.36 -16.92 -4.56
C TYR A 153 -17.96 -16.49 -4.08
N THR A 154 -16.94 -16.63 -4.94
CA THR A 154 -15.57 -16.18 -4.63
C THR A 154 -15.49 -14.65 -4.56
N ILE A 155 -16.20 -13.93 -5.43
CA ILE A 155 -16.33 -12.47 -5.34
C ILE A 155 -17.00 -12.06 -4.03
N LEU A 156 -18.11 -12.72 -3.67
CA LEU A 156 -18.81 -12.45 -2.40
C LEU A 156 -17.92 -12.74 -1.19
N LEU A 157 -17.15 -13.82 -1.21
CA LEU A 157 -16.16 -14.13 -0.19
C LEU A 157 -15.10 -13.02 -0.11
N ALA A 158 -14.56 -12.58 -1.26
CA ALA A 158 -13.55 -11.52 -1.29
C ALA A 158 -14.07 -10.21 -0.68
N ILE A 159 -15.31 -9.82 -0.98
CA ILE A 159 -15.98 -8.65 -0.39
C ILE A 159 -16.20 -8.84 1.12
N GLY A 160 -16.67 -10.02 1.54
CA GLY A 160 -16.87 -10.31 2.97
C GLY A 160 -15.58 -10.26 3.77
N VAL A 161 -14.50 -10.84 3.24
CA VAL A 161 -13.18 -10.77 3.87
C VAL A 161 -12.64 -9.34 3.87
N GLN A 162 -12.84 -8.59 2.77
CA GLN A 162 -12.46 -7.17 2.70
C GLN A 162 -13.15 -6.34 3.79
N PHE A 163 -14.43 -6.63 4.07
CA PHE A 163 -15.18 -5.95 5.11
C PHE A 163 -14.60 -6.22 6.50
N ILE A 164 -14.24 -7.48 6.78
CA ILE A 164 -13.57 -7.87 8.02
C ILE A 164 -12.21 -7.17 8.12
N GLU A 165 -11.46 -7.12 7.02
CA GLU A 165 -10.17 -6.44 6.96
C GLU A 165 -10.29 -4.96 7.33
N SER A 166 -11.25 -4.24 6.73
CA SER A 166 -11.39 -2.80 6.91
C SER A 166 -12.00 -2.40 8.26
N HIS A 167 -12.94 -3.17 8.79
CA HIS A 167 -13.68 -2.78 10.00
C HIS A 167 -13.18 -3.44 11.28
N LEU A 168 -12.49 -4.59 11.20
CA LEU A 168 -12.01 -5.29 12.38
C LEU A 168 -10.48 -5.31 12.40
N VAL A 169 -9.85 -5.83 11.34
CA VAL A 169 -8.40 -6.05 11.34
C VAL A 169 -7.64 -4.73 11.34
N THR A 170 -7.99 -3.82 10.44
CA THR A 170 -7.32 -2.52 10.28
C THR A 170 -7.33 -1.70 11.57
N PRO A 171 -8.48 -1.45 12.24
CA PRO A 171 -8.48 -0.69 13.48
C PRO A 171 -7.73 -1.41 14.61
N LEU A 172 -7.80 -2.75 14.71
CA LEU A 172 -7.03 -3.49 15.72
C LEU A 172 -5.52 -3.32 15.52
N VAL A 173 -5.07 -3.33 14.26
CA VAL A 173 -3.66 -3.15 13.88
C VAL A 173 -3.19 -1.71 14.10
N GLN A 174 -4.06 -0.73 13.86
CA GLN A 174 -3.73 0.69 13.91
C GLN A 174 -3.81 1.30 15.31
N ARG A 175 -4.27 0.58 16.34
CA ARG A 175 -4.37 1.10 17.72
C ARG A 175 -3.02 1.55 18.32
N GLU A 176 -1.95 0.82 18.03
CA GLU A 176 -0.60 1.08 18.58
C GLU A 176 0.33 1.76 17.58
N ALA A 177 -0.11 1.91 16.32
CA ALA A 177 0.65 2.57 15.27
C ALA A 177 0.05 3.96 14.98
N VAL A 178 0.80 4.83 14.31
CA VAL A 178 0.24 6.13 13.91
C VAL A 178 -0.91 5.90 12.94
N ALA A 179 -2.11 6.35 13.32
CA ALA A 179 -3.29 6.31 12.46
C ALA A 179 -3.03 7.12 11.19
N LEU A 180 -2.91 6.42 10.06
CA LEU A 180 -2.81 7.04 8.75
C LEU A 180 -4.21 7.15 8.16
N PRO A 181 -4.69 8.37 7.84
CA PRO A 181 -5.96 8.52 7.15
C PRO A 181 -5.98 7.70 5.85
N PRO A 182 -7.11 7.06 5.49
CA PRO A 182 -7.20 6.22 4.29
C PRO A 182 -6.78 6.97 3.02
N ALA A 183 -7.21 8.24 2.90
CA ALA A 183 -6.83 9.11 1.80
C ALA A 183 -5.31 9.27 1.70
N PHE A 184 -4.63 9.51 2.82
CA PHE A 184 -3.17 9.69 2.85
C PHE A 184 -2.43 8.41 2.47
N THR A 185 -2.93 7.26 2.93
CA THR A 185 -2.41 5.93 2.58
C THR A 185 -2.50 5.69 1.08
N ILE A 186 -3.68 5.88 0.48
CA ILE A 186 -3.89 5.68 -0.97
C ILE A 186 -3.06 6.67 -1.78
N SER A 187 -3.04 7.96 -1.39
CA SER A 187 -2.25 8.99 -2.07
C SER A 187 -0.76 8.67 -2.07
N GLY A 188 -0.19 8.28 -0.93
CA GLY A 188 1.22 7.90 -0.88
C GLY A 188 1.51 6.58 -1.59
N GLN A 189 0.59 5.62 -1.59
CA GLN A 189 0.69 4.40 -2.40
C GLN A 189 0.76 4.70 -3.90
N VAL A 190 -0.13 5.56 -4.40
CA VAL A 190 -0.15 5.99 -5.81
C VAL A 190 1.10 6.80 -6.15
N LEU A 191 1.49 7.74 -5.30
CA LEU A 191 2.68 8.57 -5.51
C LEU A 191 3.95 7.72 -5.54
N MET A 192 4.17 6.88 -4.54
CA MET A 192 5.35 6.02 -4.47
C MET A 192 5.32 4.95 -5.55
N GLY A 193 4.14 4.42 -5.88
CA GLY A 193 3.93 3.54 -7.01
C GLY A 193 4.31 4.17 -8.35
N ALA A 194 4.00 5.46 -8.55
CA ALA A 194 4.39 6.20 -9.75
C ALA A 194 5.89 6.51 -9.81
N LEU A 195 6.52 6.81 -8.66
CA LEU A 195 7.94 7.18 -8.60
C LEU A 195 8.89 5.99 -8.66
N LEU A 196 8.57 4.91 -7.96
CA LEU A 196 9.46 3.76 -7.75
C LEU A 196 8.85 2.43 -8.23
N GLY A 197 7.70 2.48 -8.90
CA GLY A 197 6.98 1.29 -9.38
C GLY A 197 6.44 0.42 -8.24
N PHE A 198 6.38 -0.89 -8.47
CA PHE A 198 5.91 -1.88 -7.50
C PHE A 198 6.63 -1.79 -6.14
N ARG A 199 7.93 -1.46 -6.15
CA ARG A 199 8.74 -1.34 -4.93
C ARG A 199 8.27 -0.18 -4.08
N GLY A 200 7.99 0.96 -4.71
CA GLY A 200 7.42 2.11 -4.03
C GLY A 200 6.07 1.81 -3.41
N LEU A 201 5.25 1.00 -4.09
CA LEU A 201 3.96 0.58 -3.56
C LEU A 201 4.09 -0.26 -2.28
N VAL A 202 5.05 -1.19 -2.25
CA VAL A 202 5.35 -2.04 -1.08
C VAL A 202 5.84 -1.20 0.11
N PHE A 203 6.72 -0.22 -0.13
CA PHE A 203 7.29 0.60 0.94
C PHE A 203 6.49 1.88 1.26
N ALA A 204 5.38 2.14 0.58
CA ALA A 204 4.62 3.37 0.72
C ALA A 204 4.18 3.61 2.18
N VAL A 205 3.50 2.63 2.77
CA VAL A 205 2.92 2.75 4.12
C VAL A 205 3.99 2.92 5.22
N PRO A 206 5.06 2.10 5.30
CA PRO A 206 6.09 2.31 6.32
C PRO A 206 6.82 3.65 6.13
N LEU A 207 7.09 4.07 4.89
CA LEU A 207 7.71 5.37 4.65
C LEU A 207 6.79 6.52 5.05
N LEU A 208 5.50 6.46 4.73
CA LEU A 208 4.50 7.43 5.19
C LEU A 208 4.43 7.50 6.72
N ALA A 209 4.39 6.35 7.39
CA ALA A 209 4.34 6.29 8.86
C ALA A 209 5.58 6.96 9.48
N ALA A 210 6.77 6.64 8.97
CA ALA A 210 8.02 7.26 9.43
C ALA A 210 8.05 8.77 9.16
N SER A 211 7.66 9.21 7.96
CA SER A 211 7.58 10.63 7.62
C SER A 211 6.60 11.38 8.51
N LEU A 212 5.44 10.78 8.83
CA LEU A 212 4.45 11.41 9.68
C LEU A 212 4.94 11.59 11.12
N VAL A 213 5.64 10.60 11.69
CA VAL A 213 6.28 10.75 13.02
C VAL A 213 7.31 11.88 13.01
N VAL A 214 8.17 11.93 11.98
CA VAL A 214 9.18 12.99 11.83
C VAL A 214 8.51 14.37 11.75
N VAL A 215 7.47 14.53 10.94
CA VAL A 215 6.74 15.79 10.80
C VAL A 215 6.05 16.18 12.11
N LYS A 216 5.36 15.25 12.78
CA LYS A 216 4.68 15.53 14.06
C LYS A 216 5.68 16.02 15.12
N MET A 217 6.79 15.30 15.32
CA MET A 217 7.72 15.64 16.40
C MET A 217 8.63 16.83 16.07
N LEU A 218 9.08 17.00 14.83
CA LEU A 218 10.04 18.07 14.47
C LEU A 218 9.39 19.35 13.95
N TYR A 219 8.18 19.29 13.38
CA TYR A 219 7.50 20.47 12.86
C TYR A 219 6.36 20.90 13.78
N ILE A 220 5.44 19.99 14.12
CA ILE A 220 4.27 20.37 14.93
C ILE A 220 4.69 20.66 16.38
N GLU A 221 5.37 19.71 17.05
CA GLU A 221 5.80 19.91 18.43
C GLU A 221 6.92 20.95 18.56
N ASP A 222 7.98 20.85 17.75
CA ASP A 222 9.19 21.67 17.94
C ASP A 222 9.14 23.07 17.29
N VAL A 223 8.38 23.25 16.20
CA VAL A 223 8.32 24.54 15.47
C VAL A 223 7.03 25.30 15.77
N LEU A 224 5.88 24.61 15.77
CA LEU A 224 4.60 25.24 16.09
C LEU A 224 4.35 25.34 17.60
N GLY A 225 4.95 24.46 18.41
CA GLY A 225 4.76 24.47 19.87
C GLY A 225 3.37 24.02 20.32
N GLU A 226 2.59 23.45 19.41
CA GLU A 226 1.28 22.87 19.71
C GLU A 226 1.47 21.43 20.21
N PRO A 227 0.93 21.05 21.38
CA PRO A 227 0.87 19.65 21.76
C PRO A 227 0.05 18.94 20.68
N ALA A 228 0.66 17.99 19.98
CA ALA A 228 0.00 17.28 18.89
C ALA A 228 -1.28 16.59 19.42
N GLU A 229 -2.45 17.19 19.19
CA GLU A 229 -3.74 16.57 19.48
C GLU A 229 -3.81 15.27 18.69
N VAL A 230 -3.84 14.16 19.41
CA VAL A 230 -4.01 12.83 18.84
C VAL A 230 -5.52 12.70 18.58
N GLU A 231 -5.92 12.85 17.31
CA GLU A 231 -7.26 12.52 16.83
C GLU A 231 -7.64 11.10 17.31
N GLY A 232 -8.41 11.05 18.40
CA GLY A 232 -8.72 9.86 19.18
C GLY A 232 -9.32 10.20 20.55
N GLU A 233 -9.01 11.37 21.13
CA GLU A 233 -9.60 11.83 22.41
C GLU A 233 -10.83 12.76 22.25
N GLN A 234 -11.03 13.37 21.07
CA GLN A 234 -12.11 14.36 20.88
C GLN A 234 -13.53 13.74 20.84
N GLU A 235 -13.70 12.49 20.40
CA GLU A 235 -15.02 11.84 20.41
C GLU A 235 -15.51 11.47 21.82
N ALA A 236 -14.60 11.16 22.75
CA ALA A 236 -14.96 10.82 24.14
C ALA A 236 -15.35 12.07 24.96
N GLY A 237 -14.76 13.22 24.65
CA GLY A 237 -15.05 14.49 25.32
C GLY A 237 -16.40 15.10 24.94
N ASP A 238 -16.77 15.02 23.64
CA ASP A 238 -18.01 15.63 23.13
C ASP A 238 -19.27 14.91 23.66
N HIS A 239 -19.25 13.58 23.70
CA HIS A 239 -20.37 12.80 24.27
C HIS A 239 -20.56 13.01 25.78
N SER A 240 -19.48 13.25 26.52
CA SER A 240 -19.58 13.53 27.96
C SER A 240 -20.06 14.95 28.25
N GLN A 241 -19.67 15.94 27.44
CA GLN A 241 -20.15 17.32 27.61
C GLN A 241 -21.60 17.51 27.17
N LYS A 242 -22.03 16.84 26.10
CA LYS A 242 -23.41 16.91 25.62
C LYS A 242 -24.39 16.34 26.65
N ASN A 243 -24.08 15.16 27.21
CA ASN A 243 -24.87 14.56 28.29
C ASN A 243 -24.88 15.41 29.57
N ALA A 244 -23.77 16.07 29.91
CA ALA A 244 -23.72 16.96 31.09
C ALA A 244 -24.54 18.25 30.88
N SER A 245 -24.58 18.79 29.65
CA SER A 245 -25.36 19.97 29.30
C SER A 245 -26.87 19.69 29.25
N GLU A 246 -27.27 18.49 28.81
CA GLU A 246 -28.67 18.05 28.79
C GLU A 246 -29.19 17.70 30.19
N ALA A 247 -28.32 17.24 31.10
CA ALA A 247 -28.67 16.93 32.49
C ALA A 247 -28.87 18.17 33.39
N TRP A 248 -28.33 19.33 33.02
CA TRP A 248 -28.41 20.57 33.79
C TRP A 248 -29.44 21.57 33.25
N ALA A 249 -30.16 21.28 32.16
CA ALA A 249 -31.21 22.16 31.67
C ALA A 249 -32.31 22.32 32.75
N PRO A 250 -32.48 23.50 33.37
CA PRO A 250 -33.55 23.72 34.33
C PRO A 250 -34.91 23.72 33.59
N PRO A 251 -35.99 23.30 34.26
CA PRO A 251 -37.32 23.15 33.65
C PRO A 251 -37.91 24.46 33.13
#